data_AF-A0A382NNL9-F1
#
_entry.id   AF-A0A382NNL9-F1
#
_cell.length_a   1.000
_cell.length_b   1.000
_cell.length_c   1.000
_cell.angle_alpha   90.00
_cell.angle_beta   90.00
_cell.angle_gamma   90.00
#
_symmetry.space_group_name_H-M   'P 1'
#
loop_
_entity.id
_entity.type
_entity.pdbx_description
1 polymer ?
#
loop_
_entity_poly.entity_id
_entity_poly.type
_entity_poly.pdbx_seq_one_letter_code
_entity_poly.pdbx_strand_id
1 'polypeptide(L)'
;MLTATGLSRAFGPRLLFRDVALQLGAGRRVALVGSNGTGKTTLIETIVGLQEPDTGEVHRPRDLRIGYLPQELPTETGRSVFEQVMLGAGPVTELAARIEYLGERIGSASG
;
A
#
# COMPACT_ATOMS: atom_id res chain seq x y z
N MET A 1 15.64 -3.78 0.26
CA MET A 1 15.27 -3.47 -1.14
C MET A 1 14.13 -4.40 -1.52
N LEU A 2 13.08 -3.91 -2.19
CA LEU A 2 12.04 -4.79 -2.74
C LEU A 2 12.50 -5.30 -4.10
N THR A 3 12.37 -6.59 -4.36
CA THR A 3 12.72 -7.18 -5.65
C THR A 3 11.61 -8.10 -6.15
N ALA A 4 11.39 -8.06 -7.45
CA ALA A 4 10.48 -8.96 -8.15
C ALA A 4 11.25 -9.65 -9.27
N THR A 5 11.02 -10.96 -9.42
CA THR A 5 11.80 -11.83 -10.31
C THR A 5 10.87 -12.79 -11.03
N GLY A 6 10.92 -12.79 -12.37
CA GLY A 6 10.17 -13.72 -13.20
C GLY A 6 8.64 -13.60 -13.11
N LEU A 7 8.12 -12.41 -12.76
CA LEU A 7 6.69 -12.23 -12.56
C LEU A 7 5.93 -12.37 -13.87
N SER A 8 4.99 -13.31 -13.91
CA SER A 8 4.05 -13.45 -15.02
C SER A 8 2.61 -13.52 -14.51
N ARG A 9 1.68 -12.99 -15.30
CA ARG A 9 0.25 -13.03 -14.99
C ARG A 9 -0.59 -13.06 -16.25
N ALA A 10 -1.59 -13.94 -16.26
CA ALA A 10 -2.63 -14.03 -17.27
C ALA A 10 -4.01 -14.14 -16.63
N PHE A 11 -5.03 -13.64 -17.32
CA PHE A 11 -6.42 -13.89 -16.99
C PHE A 11 -7.08 -14.65 -18.13
N GLY A 12 -7.33 -15.94 -17.92
CA GLY A 12 -7.76 -16.84 -18.99
C GLY A 12 -6.76 -16.83 -20.15
N PRO A 13 -7.19 -16.56 -21.40
CA PRO A 13 -6.29 -16.53 -22.55
C PRO A 13 -5.45 -15.23 -22.65
N ARG A 14 -5.75 -14.20 -21.84
CA ARG A 14 -5.12 -12.89 -21.96
C ARG A 14 -3.89 -12.80 -21.06
N LEU A 15 -2.71 -12.77 -21.67
CA LEU A 15 -1.46 -12.45 -21.00
C LEU A 15 -1.42 -10.94 -20.68
N LEU A 16 -1.20 -10.59 -19.41
CA LEU A 16 -1.02 -9.20 -19.00
C LEU A 16 0.45 -8.80 -19.05
N PHE A 17 1.30 -9.62 -18.43
CA PHE A 17 2.74 -9.45 -18.44
C PHE A 17 3.44 -10.80 -18.24
N ARG A 18 4.68 -10.88 -18.71
CA ARG A 18 5.51 -12.09 -18.65
C ARG A 18 6.92 -11.70 -18.25
N ASP A 19 7.50 -12.52 -17.39
CA ASP A 19 8.93 -12.47 -17.00
C ASP A 19 9.39 -11.06 -16.57
N VAL A 20 8.55 -10.37 -15.81
CA VAL A 20 8.88 -9.04 -15.28
C VAL A 20 9.86 -9.19 -14.12
N ALA A 21 10.98 -8.47 -14.23
CA ALA A 21 11.97 -8.31 -13.16
C ALA A 21 12.19 -6.84 -12.84
N LEU A 22 12.22 -6.49 -11.56
CA LEU A 22 12.48 -5.12 -11.11
C LEU A 22 13.05 -5.09 -9.69
N GLN A 23 13.73 -3.99 -9.38
CA GLN A 23 14.27 -3.71 -8.06
C GLN A 23 13.90 -2.28 -7.64
N LEU A 24 13.29 -2.15 -6.47
CA LEU A 24 12.90 -0.87 -5.89
C LEU A 24 13.74 -0.60 -4.63
N GLY A 25 14.70 0.31 -4.79
CA GLY A 25 15.54 0.83 -3.71
C GLY A 25 14.89 1.98 -2.94
N ALA A 26 15.38 2.23 -1.73
CA ALA A 26 14.93 3.36 -0.92
C ALA A 26 15.20 4.71 -1.61
N GLY A 27 14.34 5.70 -1.37
CA GLY A 27 14.47 7.06 -1.92
C GLY A 27 14.18 7.19 -3.41
N ARG A 28 13.87 6.08 -4.10
CA ARG A 28 13.55 6.08 -5.53
C ARG A 28 12.08 6.43 -5.74
N ARG A 29 11.80 7.25 -6.76
CA ARG A 29 10.46 7.43 -7.32
C ARG A 29 10.43 6.79 -8.69
N VAL A 30 9.50 5.87 -8.91
CA VAL A 30 9.38 5.10 -10.15
C VAL A 30 7.96 5.22 -10.65
N ALA A 31 7.80 5.43 -11.95
CA ALA A 31 6.50 5.46 -12.62
C ALA A 31 6.37 4.23 -13.54
N LEU A 32 5.24 3.54 -13.45
CA LEU A 32 4.87 2.48 -14.38
C LEU A 32 3.93 3.04 -15.44
N VAL A 33 4.37 3.05 -16.69
CA VAL A 33 3.62 3.60 -17.83
C VAL A 33 3.24 2.50 -18.83
N GLY A 34 2.13 2.71 -19.53
CA GLY A 34 1.59 1.76 -20.51
C GLY A 34 0.11 2.03 -20.79
N SER A 35 -0.43 1.48 -21.87
CA SER A 35 -1.84 1.65 -22.25
C SER A 35 -2.80 1.03 -21.22
N ASN A 36 -4.08 1.38 -21.30
CA ASN A 36 -5.09 0.82 -20.40
C ASN A 36 -5.27 -0.68 -20.68
N GLY A 37 -5.41 -1.47 -19.60
CA GLY A 37 -5.56 -2.92 -19.70
C GLY A 37 -4.26 -3.71 -19.93
N THR A 38 -3.08 -3.09 -19.87
CA THR A 38 -1.79 -3.82 -19.93
C THR A 38 -1.38 -4.49 -18.62
N GLY A 39 -2.20 -4.40 -17.57
CA GLY A 39 -1.91 -5.02 -16.28
C GLY A 39 -1.10 -4.16 -15.31
N LYS A 40 -1.05 -2.83 -15.48
CA LYS A 40 -0.35 -1.93 -14.54
C LYS A 40 -0.83 -2.07 -13.10
N THR A 41 -2.13 -1.96 -12.89
CA THR A 41 -2.76 -2.12 -11.58
C THR A 41 -2.49 -3.52 -11.04
N THR A 42 -2.63 -4.55 -11.87
CA THR A 42 -2.33 -5.94 -11.50
C THR A 42 -0.87 -6.13 -11.09
N LEU A 43 0.09 -5.51 -11.79
CA LEU A 43 1.51 -5.59 -11.44
C LEU A 43 1.77 -4.89 -10.09
N ILE A 44 1.18 -3.71 -9.87
CA ILE A 44 1.28 -2.99 -8.59
C ILE A 44 0.69 -3.84 -7.46
N GLU A 45 -0.52 -4.37 -7.63
CA GLU A 45 -1.19 -5.25 -6.66
C GLU A 45 -0.38 -6.51 -6.36
N THR A 46 0.25 -7.09 -7.38
CA THR A 46 1.16 -8.24 -7.24
C THR A 46 2.39 -7.86 -6.40
N ILE A 47 3.00 -6.70 -6.67
CA ILE A 47 4.16 -6.17 -5.93
C ILE A 47 3.79 -5.87 -4.48
N VAL A 48 2.60 -5.33 -4.20
CA VAL A 48 2.16 -5.02 -2.83
C VAL A 48 1.58 -6.23 -2.09
N GLY A 49 1.34 -7.35 -2.78
CA GLY A 49 0.89 -8.62 -2.19
C GLY A 49 -0.63 -8.78 -2.11
N LEU A 50 -1.39 -7.95 -2.84
CA LEU A 50 -2.84 -8.07 -2.95
C LEU A 50 -3.26 -9.07 -4.03
N GLN A 51 -2.36 -9.42 -4.94
CA GLN A 51 -2.54 -10.52 -5.89
C GLN A 51 -1.31 -11.43 -5.91
N GLU A 52 -1.53 -12.71 -6.14
CA GLU A 52 -0.46 -13.65 -6.41
C GLU A 52 -0.08 -13.64 -7.89
N PRO A 53 1.21 -13.75 -8.24
CA PRO A 53 1.62 -13.99 -9.61
C PRO A 53 1.31 -15.44 -10.01
N ASP A 54 1.26 -15.71 -11.32
CA ASP A 54 1.16 -17.10 -11.81
C ASP A 54 2.54 -17.79 -11.74
N THR A 55 3.61 -17.03 -11.95
CA THR A 55 5.00 -17.47 -11.83
C THR A 55 5.87 -16.37 -11.25
N GLY A 56 7.01 -16.75 -10.69
CA GLY A 56 7.96 -15.82 -10.11
C GLY A 56 7.61 -15.44 -8.68
N GLU A 57 8.35 -14.49 -8.13
CA GLU A 57 8.21 -14.11 -6.73
C GLU A 57 8.51 -12.64 -6.48
N VAL A 58 7.98 -12.12 -5.36
CA VAL A 58 8.27 -10.78 -4.85
C VAL A 58 8.89 -10.91 -3.47
N HIS A 59 10.18 -10.60 -3.38
CA HIS A 59 10.87 -10.51 -2.11
C HIS A 59 10.66 -9.12 -1.49
N ARG A 60 10.13 -9.12 -0.27
CA ARG A 60 9.88 -7.93 0.55
C ARG A 60 10.71 -8.04 1.82
N PRO A 61 11.54 -7.04 2.16
CA PRO A 61 12.24 -7.00 3.44
C PRO A 61 11.25 -7.08 4.60
N ARG A 62 11.63 -7.74 5.70
CA ARG A 62 10.75 -7.92 6.88
C ARG A 62 10.25 -6.60 7.47
N ASP A 63 11.10 -5.57 7.48
CA ASP A 63 10.78 -4.27 8.07
C ASP A 63 10.17 -3.29 7.04
N LEU A 64 9.83 -3.76 5.83
CA LEU A 64 9.20 -2.93 4.81
C LEU A 64 7.73 -2.68 5.18
N ARG A 65 7.37 -1.41 5.30
CA ARG A 65 5.96 -0.98 5.34
C ARG A 65 5.53 -0.52 3.96
N ILE A 66 4.38 -1.00 3.52
CA ILE A 66 3.80 -0.67 2.21
C ILE A 66 2.48 0.09 2.46
N GLY A 67 2.39 1.31 1.93
CA GLY A 67 1.12 2.01 1.77
C GLY A 67 0.62 1.81 0.34
N TYR A 68 -0.66 1.44 0.18
CA TYR A 68 -1.30 1.26 -1.12
C TYR A 68 -2.54 2.13 -1.19
N LEU A 69 -2.64 2.94 -2.26
CA LEU A 69 -3.82 3.71 -2.59
C LEU A 69 -4.47 3.06 -3.81
N PRO A 70 -5.66 2.44 -3.66
CA PRO A 70 -6.35 1.83 -4.79
C PRO A 70 -6.82 2.90 -5.77
N GLN A 71 -7.00 2.49 -7.03
CA GLN A 71 -7.49 3.38 -8.09
C GLN A 71 -8.92 3.85 -7.84
N GLU A 72 -9.77 2.94 -7.34
CA GLU A 72 -11.14 3.24 -6.95
C GLU A 72 -11.21 3.34 -5.43
N LEU A 73 -11.71 4.48 -4.95
CA LEU A 73 -11.95 4.70 -3.53
C LEU A 73 -13.39 4.31 -3.19
N PRO A 74 -13.64 3.81 -1.97
CA PRO A 74 -15.00 3.61 -1.48
C PRO A 74 -15.80 4.91 -1.57
N THR A 75 -17.02 4.83 -2.09
CA THR A 75 -17.91 5.98 -2.26
C THR A 75 -18.42 6.53 -0.93
N GLU A 76 -18.56 5.68 0.09
CA GLU A 76 -18.92 6.08 1.44
C GLU A 76 -18.02 5.37 2.45
N THR A 77 -17.41 6.17 3.33
CA THR A 77 -16.57 5.67 4.43
C THR A 77 -17.21 5.93 5.79
N GLY A 78 -18.28 6.73 5.85
CA GLY A 78 -18.86 7.27 7.09
C GLY A 78 -17.93 8.23 7.84
N ARG A 79 -16.85 8.70 7.19
CA ARG A 79 -15.83 9.58 7.77
C ARG A 79 -15.62 10.83 6.92
N SER A 80 -15.24 11.91 7.57
CA SER A 80 -14.70 13.09 6.89
C SER A 80 -13.38 12.77 6.17
N VAL A 81 -13.03 13.58 5.19
CA VAL A 81 -11.74 13.47 4.49
C VAL A 81 -10.57 13.56 5.47
N PHE A 82 -10.68 14.44 6.46
CA PHE A 82 -9.66 14.62 7.49
C PHE A 82 -9.41 13.34 8.28
N GLU A 83 -10.48 12.72 8.79
CA GLU A 83 -10.38 11.45 9.52
C GLU A 83 -9.77 10.35 8.65
N GLN A 84 -10.19 10.25 7.38
CA GLN A 84 -9.67 9.25 6.45
C GLN A 84 -8.16 9.41 6.19
N VAL A 85 -7.68 10.65 6.04
CA VAL A 85 -6.24 10.94 5.86
C VAL A 85 -5.47 10.63 7.14
N MET A 86 -6.03 10.99 8.30
CA MET A 86 -5.38 10.75 9.60
C MET A 86 -5.24 9.27 9.94
N LEU A 87 -6.12 8.39 9.45
CA LEU A 87 -5.93 6.94 9.55
C LEU A 87 -4.64 6.48 8.85
N GLY A 88 -4.27 7.12 7.73
CA GLY A 88 -3.04 6.82 6.99
C GLY A 88 -1.76 7.31 7.67
N ALA A 89 -1.86 8.26 8.61
CA ALA A 89 -0.71 8.80 9.36
C ALA A 89 -0.25 7.90 10.52
N GLY A 90 -0.92 6.75 10.73
CA GLY A 90 -0.46 5.62 11.54
C GLY A 90 0.03 6.03 12.94
N PRO A 91 1.32 5.80 13.29
CA PRO A 91 1.86 6.03 14.64
C PRO A 91 1.70 7.47 15.15
N VAL A 92 1.69 8.46 14.25
CA VAL A 92 1.59 9.88 14.63
C VAL A 92 0.19 10.17 15.17
N THR A 93 -0.83 9.63 14.52
CA THR A 93 -2.24 9.77 14.94
C THR A 93 -2.48 9.03 16.26
N GLU A 94 -1.95 7.82 16.41
CA GLU A 94 -2.05 7.07 17.68
C GLU A 94 -1.37 7.82 18.84
N LEU A 95 -0.19 8.38 18.59
CA LEU A 95 0.54 9.13 19.61
C LEU A 95 -0.21 10.41 20.02
N ALA A 96 -0.75 11.15 19.04
CA ALA A 96 -1.54 12.35 19.29
C ALA A 96 -2.79 12.04 20.14
N ALA A 97 -3.56 11.01 19.76
CA ALA A 97 -4.74 10.58 20.54
C ALA A 97 -4.37 10.15 21.97
N ARG A 98 -3.21 9.51 22.15
CA ARG A 98 -2.72 9.10 23.47
C ARG A 98 -2.29 10.28 24.34
N ILE A 99 -1.70 11.31 23.75
CA ILE A 99 -1.36 12.56 24.47
C ILE A 99 -2.64 13.21 24.99
N GLU A 100 -3.66 13.33 24.14
CA GLU A 100 -4.94 13.95 24.48
C GLU A 100 -5.66 13.19 25.61
N TYR A 101 -5.80 11.87 25.48
CA TYR A 101 -6.39 11.00 26.50
C TYR A 101 -5.69 11.10 27.87
N LEU A 102 -4.35 11.13 27.89
CA LEU A 102 -3.60 11.26 29.13
C LEU A 102 -3.78 12.64 29.77
N GLY A 103 -3.88 13.70 28.94
CA GLY A 103 -4.20 15.04 29.40
C GLY A 103 -5.54 15.12 30.13
N GLU A 104 -6.60 14.55 29.54
CA GLU A 104 -7.93 14.49 30.17
C GLU A 104 -7.92 13.71 31.50
N ARG A 105 -7.16 12.61 31.56
CA ARG A 105 -7.02 11.82 32.79
C ARG A 105 -6.32 12.56 33.91
N ILE A 106 -5.30 13.35 33.59
CA ILE A 106 -4.60 14.17 34.58
C ILE A 106 -5.54 15.28 35.06
N GLY A 107 -6.30 15.90 34.15
CA GLY A 107 -7.28 16.93 34.49
C GLY A 107 -8.41 16.43 35.40
N SER A 108 -8.92 15.23 35.14
CA SER A 108 -10.02 14.62 35.92
C SER A 108 -9.59 13.98 37.25
N ALA A 109 -8.31 13.65 37.42
CA ALA A 109 -7.77 13.12 38.69
C ALA A 109 -7.32 14.21 39.69
N SER A 110 -7.31 15.48 39.25
CA SER A 110 -6.83 16.63 40.05
C SER A 110 -7.96 17.51 40.61
N GLY A 111 -9.21 17.06 40.52
CA GLY A 111 -10.39 17.69 41.14
C GLY A 111 -11.10 16.71 42.07
#